data_AF-A0AAW9I9M4-F1
#
_entry.id   AF-A0AAW9I9M4-F1
#
_cell.length_a   1.000
_cell.length_b   1.000
_cell.length_c   1.000
_cell.angle_alpha   90.00
_cell.angle_beta   90.00
_cell.angle_gamma   90.00
#
_symmetry.space_group_name_H-M   'P 1'
#
loop_
_entity.id
_entity.type
_entity.pdbx_description
1 polymer ?
#
loop_
_entity_poly.entity_id
_entity_poly.type
_entity_poly.pdbx_seq_one_letter_code
_entity_poly.pdbx_strand_id
1 'polypeptide(L)'
;MGSGTVDIDRYEKNGFYWLQSMQPYDNPVYGPMIYISSDYTENSSLKIPVYSNCESVKLYQNNELVDEITREEAGRNIPNIMKKGGSPIFEFSLSQFKAGTLKVEGIVNGNVVTSHEVSTPEEAVKLEVEIRDRGIEAVADGSDLVPVYEKAVDKNGTV
;
A
#
# COMPACT_ATOMS: atom_id res chain seq x y z
N MET A 1 10.74 8.04 17.32
CA MET A 1 10.39 7.10 16.24
C MET A 1 10.36 5.69 16.82
N GLY A 2 9.20 5.04 16.81
CA GLY A 2 9.10 3.62 17.19
C GLY A 2 9.69 2.74 16.09
N SER A 3 10.52 1.76 16.45
CA SER A 3 11.21 0.85 15.53
C SER A 3 10.31 -0.26 14.95
N GLY A 4 9.10 -0.43 15.47
CA GLY A 4 8.15 -1.42 14.99
C GLY A 4 7.55 -1.08 13.63
N THR A 5 7.25 -2.12 12.85
CA THR A 5 6.58 -2.07 11.53
C THR A 5 5.09 -1.74 11.63
N VAL A 6 4.53 -1.88 12.82
CA VAL A 6 3.19 -1.43 13.22
C VAL A 6 3.31 -0.44 14.38
N ASP A 7 2.24 0.30 14.66
CA ASP A 7 2.15 1.13 15.87
C ASP A 7 1.74 0.32 17.13
N ILE A 8 1.48 1.02 18.23
CA ILE A 8 1.07 0.39 19.49
C ILE A 8 -0.32 -0.26 19.38
N ASP A 9 -1.17 0.24 18.49
CA ASP A 9 -2.52 -0.29 18.27
C ASP A 9 -2.55 -1.30 17.11
N ARG A 10 -1.37 -1.74 16.65
CA ARG A 10 -1.16 -2.75 15.60
C ARG A 10 -1.64 -2.29 14.21
N TYR A 11 -1.82 -0.99 14.02
CA TYR A 11 -2.06 -0.43 12.70
C TYR A 11 -0.77 -0.45 11.88
N GLU A 12 -0.89 -0.84 10.61
CA GLU A 12 0.22 -1.00 9.70
C GLU A 12 0.88 0.34 9.36
N LYS A 13 2.22 0.40 9.39
CA LYS A 13 2.99 1.53 8.86
C LYS A 13 3.54 1.18 7.47
N ASN A 14 4.06 2.17 6.75
CA ASN A 14 4.76 1.96 5.47
C ASN A 14 5.83 0.85 5.54
N GLY A 15 6.55 0.74 6.68
CA GLY A 15 7.56 -0.32 6.88
C GLY A 15 7.00 -1.75 6.90
N PHE A 16 5.72 -1.95 7.26
CA PHE A 16 5.05 -3.24 7.16
C PHE A 16 4.96 -3.69 5.69
N TYR A 17 4.40 -2.82 4.83
CA TYR A 17 4.22 -3.10 3.41
C TYR A 17 5.54 -3.22 2.67
N TRP A 18 6.56 -2.44 3.05
CA TRP A 18 7.90 -2.57 2.48
C TRP A 18 8.54 -3.93 2.77
N LEU A 19 8.39 -4.47 3.99
CA LEU A 19 8.89 -5.81 4.31
C LEU A 19 8.05 -6.92 3.68
N GLN A 20 6.74 -6.71 3.55
CA GLN A 20 5.86 -7.62 2.84
C GLN A 20 6.26 -7.72 1.36
N SER A 21 6.59 -6.59 0.71
CA SER A 21 7.04 -6.56 -0.68
C SER A 21 8.39 -7.24 -0.92
N MET A 22 9.17 -7.52 0.14
CA MET A 22 10.43 -8.26 0.02
C MET A 22 10.21 -9.78 -0.11
N GLN A 23 9.00 -10.26 0.13
CA GLN A 23 8.63 -11.67 -0.05
C GLN A 23 8.29 -11.94 -1.53
N PRO A 24 8.58 -13.16 -2.04
CA PRO A 24 8.24 -13.49 -3.43
C PRO A 24 6.72 -13.47 -3.65
N TYR A 25 6.28 -13.16 -4.88
CA TYR A 25 4.85 -13.03 -5.20
C TYR A 25 4.08 -14.35 -5.09
N ASP A 26 4.77 -15.49 -5.13
CA ASP A 26 4.19 -16.83 -4.98
C ASP A 26 4.15 -17.30 -3.52
N ASN A 27 4.46 -16.41 -2.56
CA ASN A 27 4.35 -16.71 -1.15
C ASN A 27 2.91 -17.13 -0.80
N PRO A 28 2.68 -18.32 -0.20
CA PRO A 28 1.34 -18.86 0.03
C PRO A 28 0.52 -18.08 1.07
N VAL A 29 1.17 -17.23 1.87
CA VAL A 29 0.52 -16.41 2.90
C VAL A 29 0.14 -15.04 2.36
N TYR A 30 1.04 -14.39 1.61
CA TYR A 30 0.86 -12.99 1.21
C TYR A 30 0.52 -12.79 -0.28
N GLY A 31 0.93 -13.71 -1.15
CA GLY A 31 0.72 -13.61 -2.59
C GLY A 31 1.34 -12.35 -3.23
N PRO A 32 0.87 -11.99 -4.44
CA PRO A 32 1.23 -10.74 -5.09
C PRO A 32 0.68 -9.55 -4.32
N MET A 33 1.53 -8.57 -4.04
CA MET A 33 1.15 -7.38 -3.30
C MET A 33 1.65 -6.12 -3.98
N ILE A 34 0.92 -5.03 -3.76
CA ILE A 34 1.29 -3.69 -4.17
C ILE A 34 0.71 -2.67 -3.20
N TYR A 35 1.44 -1.60 -2.91
CA TYR A 35 1.04 -0.58 -1.96
C TYR A 35 1.63 0.78 -2.30
N ILE A 36 0.80 1.83 -2.32
CA ILE A 36 1.21 3.22 -2.52
C ILE A 36 1.55 3.81 -1.15
N SER A 37 2.81 4.19 -0.94
CA SER A 37 3.25 4.81 0.32
C SER A 37 3.12 6.34 0.26
N SER A 38 1.89 6.83 0.10
CA SER A 38 1.54 8.26 0.07
C SER A 38 0.09 8.47 0.49
N ASP A 39 -0.16 9.52 1.28
CA ASP A 39 -1.52 9.94 1.68
C ASP A 39 -2.24 10.72 0.54
N TYR A 40 -1.53 11.03 -0.55
CA TYR A 40 -2.04 11.71 -1.74
C TYR A 40 -2.84 13.00 -1.50
N THR A 41 -2.27 13.87 -0.65
CA THR A 41 -2.76 15.24 -0.40
C THR A 41 -1.97 16.26 -1.23
N GLU A 42 -2.42 17.52 -1.27
CA GLU A 42 -1.70 18.62 -1.93
C GLU A 42 -0.30 18.85 -1.32
N ASN A 43 -0.10 18.51 -0.05
CA ASN A 43 1.19 18.61 0.64
C ASN A 43 2.07 17.36 0.46
N SER A 44 1.54 16.29 -0.12
CA SER A 44 2.30 15.06 -0.34
C SER A 44 3.36 15.26 -1.43
N SER A 45 4.45 14.51 -1.32
CA SER A 45 5.52 14.50 -2.34
C SER A 45 4.97 14.06 -3.70
N LEU A 46 5.43 14.71 -4.78
CA LEU A 46 5.17 14.25 -6.16
C LEU A 46 6.00 13.00 -6.54
N LYS A 47 7.01 12.66 -5.75
CA LYS A 47 7.67 11.36 -5.81
C LYS A 47 6.86 10.36 -5.02
N ILE A 48 6.30 9.38 -5.71
CA ILE A 48 5.38 8.38 -5.16
C ILE A 48 6.14 7.05 -5.01
N PRO A 49 6.52 6.66 -3.79
CA PRO A 49 7.09 5.35 -3.55
C PRO A 49 6.00 4.28 -3.57
N VAL A 50 6.20 3.24 -4.36
CA VAL A 50 5.33 2.08 -4.44
C VAL A 50 6.10 0.84 -4.03
N TYR A 51 5.55 0.07 -3.10
CA TYR A 51 6.11 -1.21 -2.67
C TYR A 51 5.35 -2.33 -3.38
N SER A 52 6.07 -3.23 -4.06
CA SER A 52 5.46 -4.39 -4.72
C SER A 52 6.47 -5.53 -4.81
N ASN A 53 5.99 -6.77 -4.89
CA ASN A 53 6.79 -7.95 -5.26
C ASN A 53 6.52 -8.42 -6.71
N CYS A 54 5.80 -7.64 -7.50
CA CYS A 54 5.49 -7.93 -8.90
C CYS A 54 6.68 -7.68 -9.85
N GLU A 55 6.55 -8.13 -11.10
CA GLU A 55 7.57 -8.00 -12.14
C GLU A 55 7.60 -6.59 -12.76
N SER A 56 6.44 -5.97 -12.92
CA SER A 56 6.33 -4.54 -13.23
C SER A 56 5.14 -3.91 -12.50
N VAL A 57 5.18 -2.59 -12.42
CA VAL A 57 4.13 -1.77 -11.80
C VAL A 57 3.73 -0.66 -12.74
N LYS A 58 2.43 -0.49 -12.96
CA LYS A 58 1.85 0.68 -13.63
C LYS A 58 1.27 1.63 -12.60
N LEU A 59 1.54 2.93 -12.74
CA LEU A 59 0.88 3.99 -11.97
C LEU A 59 -0.05 4.78 -12.89
N TYR A 60 -1.25 5.06 -12.40
CA TYR A 60 -2.23 5.92 -13.05
C TYR A 60 -2.60 7.08 -12.12
N GLN A 61 -2.76 8.27 -12.68
CA GLN A 61 -3.31 9.44 -12.00
C GLN A 61 -4.63 9.80 -12.69
N ASN A 62 -5.75 9.70 -11.97
CA ASN A 62 -7.09 9.97 -12.51
C ASN A 62 -7.38 9.19 -13.81
N ASN A 63 -7.05 7.90 -13.82
CA ASN A 63 -7.15 6.96 -14.96
C ASN A 63 -6.21 7.25 -16.14
N GLU A 64 -5.35 8.26 -16.07
CA GLU A 64 -4.28 8.50 -17.05
C GLU A 64 -3.03 7.72 -16.64
N LEU A 65 -2.49 6.89 -17.52
CA LEU A 65 -1.23 6.18 -17.27
C LEU A 65 -0.10 7.21 -17.11
N VAL A 66 0.59 7.15 -15.98
CA VAL A 66 1.76 7.97 -15.69
C VAL A 66 3.00 7.29 -16.26
N ASP A 67 3.26 6.06 -15.82
CA ASP A 67 4.43 5.28 -16.24
C ASP A 67 4.25 3.80 -15.90
N GLU A 68 5.09 2.96 -16.49
CA GLU A 68 5.31 1.56 -16.11
C GLU A 68 6.78 1.35 -15.75
N ILE A 69 7.06 0.87 -14.55
CA ILE A 69 8.42 0.59 -14.09
C ILE A 69 8.57 -0.91 -13.88
N THR A 70 9.57 -1.50 -14.53
CA THR A 70 9.95 -2.91 -14.31
C THR A 70 10.80 -3.07 -13.06
N ARG A 71 10.77 -4.27 -12.47
CA ARG A 71 11.58 -4.62 -11.30
C ARG A 71 13.08 -4.45 -11.58
N GLU A 72 13.52 -4.76 -12.81
CA GLU A 72 14.91 -4.60 -13.25
C GLU A 72 15.32 -3.13 -13.29
N GLU A 73 14.44 -2.25 -13.78
CA GLU A 73 14.68 -0.80 -13.84
C GLU A 73 14.76 -0.18 -12.44
N ALA A 74 13.78 -0.48 -11.58
CA ALA A 74 13.76 -0.02 -10.19
C ALA A 74 14.95 -0.59 -9.38
N GLY A 75 15.36 -1.83 -9.68
CA GLY A 75 16.44 -2.54 -9.01
C GLY A 75 17.86 -2.15 -9.45
N ARG A 76 18.01 -1.31 -10.49
CA ARG A 76 19.30 -1.02 -11.13
C ARG A 76 20.41 -0.56 -10.17
N ASN A 77 20.05 0.22 -9.16
CA ASN A 77 20.99 0.80 -8.19
C ASN A 77 21.12 0.00 -6.89
N ILE A 78 20.42 -1.12 -6.75
CA ILE A 78 20.38 -1.94 -5.52
C ILE A 78 20.65 -3.44 -5.79
N PRO A 79 21.79 -3.78 -6.43
CA PRO A 79 22.07 -5.14 -6.91
C PRO A 79 22.07 -6.20 -5.80
N ASN A 80 22.42 -5.82 -4.56
CA ASN A 80 22.45 -6.74 -3.44
C ASN A 80 21.06 -7.19 -2.96
N ILE A 81 20.05 -6.30 -3.06
CA ILE A 81 18.66 -6.64 -2.73
C ILE A 81 18.12 -7.59 -3.79
N MET A 82 18.32 -7.22 -5.06
CA MET A 82 17.90 -8.02 -6.21
C MET A 82 18.51 -9.43 -6.20
N LYS A 83 19.82 -9.54 -5.94
CA LYS A 83 20.52 -10.84 -5.87
C LYS A 83 19.97 -11.77 -4.78
N LYS A 84 19.43 -11.22 -3.70
CA LYS A 84 18.83 -11.99 -2.60
C LYS A 84 17.35 -12.30 -2.81
N GLY A 85 16.78 -11.92 -3.95
CA GLY A 85 15.36 -12.11 -4.26
C GLY A 85 14.43 -11.08 -3.63
N GLY A 86 14.96 -10.07 -2.93
CA GLY A 86 14.17 -8.96 -2.38
C GLY A 86 13.67 -8.02 -3.48
N SER A 87 12.80 -7.08 -3.12
CA SER A 87 12.16 -6.18 -4.08
C SER A 87 12.63 -4.73 -3.97
N PRO A 88 12.79 -4.01 -5.09
CA PRO A 88 13.07 -2.58 -5.06
C PRO A 88 11.84 -1.77 -4.62
N ILE A 89 12.06 -0.48 -4.37
CA ILE A 89 10.99 0.50 -4.31
C ILE A 89 10.80 1.03 -5.72
N PHE A 90 9.56 1.03 -6.21
CA PHE A 90 9.19 1.61 -7.49
C PHE A 90 8.87 3.09 -7.25
N GLU A 91 9.82 3.98 -7.52
CA GLU A 91 9.65 5.43 -7.35
C GLU A 91 9.12 6.06 -8.64
N PHE A 92 7.86 6.49 -8.62
CA PHE A 92 7.24 7.25 -9.70
C PHE A 92 7.36 8.75 -9.44
N SER A 93 7.39 9.55 -10.50
CA SER A 93 7.36 11.02 -10.40
C SER A 93 6.15 11.58 -11.12
N LEU A 94 5.27 12.25 -10.39
CA LEU A 94 4.15 13.00 -10.95
C LEU A 94 4.64 14.36 -11.44
N SER A 95 4.13 14.83 -12.58
CA SER A 95 4.44 16.18 -13.07
C SER A 95 3.80 17.28 -12.23
N GLN A 96 2.64 16.99 -11.64
CA GLN A 96 1.88 17.88 -10.78
C GLN A 96 0.91 17.09 -9.90
N PHE A 97 0.47 17.71 -8.82
CA PHE A 97 -0.65 17.21 -8.04
C PHE A 97 -1.96 17.45 -8.80
N LYS A 98 -2.84 16.44 -8.83
CA LYS A 98 -4.21 16.55 -9.35
C LYS A 98 -5.14 15.82 -8.38
N ALA A 99 -5.99 16.54 -7.64
CA ALA A 99 -6.96 15.90 -6.74
C ALA A 99 -7.75 14.80 -7.48
N GLY A 100 -8.01 13.69 -6.77
CA GLY A 100 -8.67 12.50 -7.33
C GLY A 100 -8.01 11.23 -6.81
N THR A 101 -7.63 10.32 -7.71
CA THR A 101 -7.15 8.98 -7.35
C THR A 101 -5.81 8.64 -8.01
N LEU A 102 -4.89 8.10 -7.22
CA LEU A 102 -3.77 7.32 -7.72
C LEU A 102 -4.15 5.85 -7.68
N LYS A 103 -3.92 5.15 -8.79
CA LYS A 103 -4.10 3.70 -8.91
C LYS A 103 -2.79 3.07 -9.32
N VAL A 104 -2.42 1.97 -8.71
CA VAL A 104 -1.33 1.13 -9.17
C VAL A 104 -1.80 -0.28 -9.50
N GLU A 105 -1.20 -0.86 -10.52
CA GLU A 105 -1.44 -2.23 -10.97
C GLU A 105 -0.12 -3.01 -10.98
N GLY A 106 -0.09 -4.14 -10.27
CA GLY A 106 1.04 -5.06 -10.24
C GLY A 106 0.90 -6.15 -11.28
N ILE A 107 1.96 -6.36 -12.06
CA ILE A 107 1.96 -7.27 -13.21
C ILE A 107 2.91 -8.45 -12.95
N VAL A 108 2.42 -9.65 -13.22
CA VAL A 108 3.20 -10.90 -13.19
C VAL A 108 2.81 -11.74 -14.40
N ASN A 109 3.78 -12.26 -15.14
CA ASN A 109 3.57 -13.01 -16.39
C ASN A 109 2.69 -12.24 -17.39
N GLY A 110 2.85 -10.92 -17.46
CA GLY A 110 2.10 -10.04 -18.36
C GLY A 110 0.64 -9.78 -17.99
N ASN A 111 0.15 -10.29 -16.86
CA ASN A 111 -1.22 -10.08 -16.39
C ASN A 111 -1.25 -9.19 -15.14
N VAL A 112 -2.28 -8.36 -15.03
CA VAL A 112 -2.56 -7.65 -13.77
C VAL A 112 -3.02 -8.65 -12.72
N VAL A 113 -2.25 -8.80 -11.64
CA VAL A 113 -2.52 -9.76 -10.57
C VAL A 113 -2.95 -9.11 -9.25
N THR A 114 -2.70 -7.82 -9.08
CA THR A 114 -3.06 -7.06 -7.88
C THR A 114 -3.12 -5.56 -8.18
N SER A 115 -3.84 -4.80 -7.35
CA SER A 115 -3.95 -3.34 -7.48
C SER A 115 -4.12 -2.67 -6.13
N HIS A 116 -3.73 -1.40 -6.04
CA HIS A 116 -3.96 -0.56 -4.86
C HIS A 116 -4.33 0.85 -5.30
N GLU A 117 -5.18 1.52 -4.53
CA GLU A 117 -5.66 2.87 -4.82
C GLU A 117 -5.56 3.74 -3.58
N VAL A 118 -5.22 5.01 -3.78
CA VAL A 118 -5.32 6.07 -2.77
C VAL A 118 -6.02 7.27 -3.39
N SER A 119 -6.98 7.84 -2.67
CA SER A 119 -7.73 9.01 -3.14
C SER A 119 -7.40 10.21 -2.26
N THR A 120 -7.43 11.41 -2.83
CA THR A 120 -7.26 12.65 -2.08
C THR A 120 -8.42 12.79 -1.09
N PRO A 121 -8.15 12.89 0.22
CA PRO A 121 -9.21 13.04 1.21
C PRO A 121 -9.89 14.41 1.08
N GLU A 122 -11.22 14.42 1.18
CA GLU A 122 -12.00 15.65 1.36
C GLU A 122 -12.23 15.97 2.85
N GLU A 123 -13.14 16.90 3.15
CA GLU A 123 -13.52 17.22 4.53
C GLU A 123 -14.16 15.99 5.21
N ALA A 124 -13.70 15.68 6.43
CA ALA A 124 -14.24 14.60 7.23
C ALA A 124 -15.68 14.92 7.68
N VAL A 125 -16.61 14.00 7.41
CA VAL A 125 -18.05 14.20 7.70
C VAL A 125 -18.64 13.16 8.66
N LYS A 126 -17.96 12.03 8.88
CA LYS A 126 -18.44 10.95 9.75
C LYS A 126 -17.29 10.15 10.36
N LEU A 127 -17.61 9.39 11.40
CA LEU A 127 -16.76 8.34 11.93
C LEU A 127 -17.20 6.98 11.37
N GLU A 128 -16.24 6.18 10.91
CA GLU A 128 -16.42 4.78 10.55
C GLU A 128 -15.76 3.90 11.60
N VAL A 129 -16.47 2.83 11.99
CA VAL A 129 -16.01 1.87 12.99
C VAL A 129 -15.61 0.58 12.27
N GLU A 130 -14.32 0.28 12.26
CA GLU A 130 -13.77 -0.97 11.71
C GLU A 130 -13.54 -1.97 12.84
N ILE A 131 -14.25 -3.10 12.80
CA ILE A 131 -14.02 -4.23 13.70
C ILE A 131 -12.97 -5.14 13.06
N ARG A 132 -11.79 -5.28 13.69
CA ARG A 132 -10.72 -6.16 13.19
C ARG A 132 -10.72 -7.51 13.92
N ASP A 133 -11.74 -8.31 13.65
CA ASP A 133 -11.87 -9.68 14.18
C ASP A 133 -11.09 -10.72 13.37
N ARG A 134 -10.65 -10.38 12.14
CA ARG A 134 -9.99 -11.31 11.20
C ARG A 134 -10.78 -12.62 10.98
N GLY A 135 -12.11 -12.57 11.11
CA GLY A 135 -12.98 -13.74 11.02
C GLY A 135 -12.91 -14.69 12.22
N ILE A 136 -12.29 -14.26 13.33
CA ILE A 136 -12.28 -14.99 14.59
C ILE A 136 -13.53 -14.61 15.36
N GLU A 137 -14.41 -15.59 15.60
CA GLU A 137 -15.62 -15.39 16.40
C GLU A 137 -15.25 -15.26 17.88
N ALA A 138 -15.69 -14.17 18.52
CA ALA A 138 -15.42 -13.90 19.92
C ALA A 138 -16.22 -14.84 20.84
N VAL A 139 -15.56 -15.33 21.89
CA VAL A 139 -16.13 -16.20 22.91
C VAL A 139 -16.41 -15.41 24.18
N ALA A 140 -17.60 -15.58 24.75
CA ALA A 140 -18.02 -14.91 25.98
C ALA A 140 -17.39 -15.56 27.25
N ASP A 141 -16.06 -15.66 27.29
CA ASP A 141 -15.29 -16.26 28.39
C ASP A 141 -14.72 -15.23 29.38
N GLY A 142 -14.87 -13.93 29.08
CA GLY A 142 -14.37 -12.83 29.90
C GLY A 142 -12.90 -12.44 29.65
N SER A 143 -12.25 -13.03 28.64
CA SER A 143 -10.85 -12.77 28.29
C SER A 143 -10.64 -12.33 26.85
N ASP A 144 -11.57 -12.68 25.94
CA ASP A 144 -11.50 -12.27 24.54
C ASP A 144 -11.62 -10.75 24.37
N LEU A 145 -10.75 -10.20 23.51
CA LEU A 145 -10.72 -8.80 23.13
C LEU A 145 -10.75 -8.69 21.61
N VAL A 146 -11.68 -7.87 21.09
CA VAL A 146 -11.78 -7.56 19.66
C VAL A 146 -11.30 -6.13 19.43
N PRO A 147 -10.23 -5.91 18.64
CA PRO A 147 -9.78 -4.57 18.28
C PRO A 147 -10.81 -3.85 17.42
N VAL A 148 -11.05 -2.58 17.75
CA VAL A 148 -11.94 -1.69 17.01
C VAL A 148 -11.18 -0.40 16.70
N TYR A 149 -11.23 0.03 15.44
CA TYR A 149 -10.63 1.29 15.00
C TYR A 149 -11.73 2.28 14.62
N GLU A 150 -11.57 3.52 15.08
CA GLU A 150 -12.41 4.64 14.70
C GLU A 150 -11.68 5.48 13.67
N LYS A 151 -12.29 5.69 12.49
CA LYS A 151 -11.71 6.45 11.39
C LYS A 151 -12.57 7.68 11.11
N ALA A 152 -11.98 8.86 11.11
CA ALA A 152 -12.61 10.03 10.52
C ALA A 152 -12.52 9.91 9.00
N VAL A 153 -13.66 9.93 8.31
CA VAL A 153 -13.71 9.75 6.86
C VAL A 153 -14.54 10.82 6.19
N ASP A 154 -14.18 11.12 4.94
CA ASP A 154 -14.94 11.98 4.06
C ASP A 154 -16.25 11.33 3.58
N LYS A 155 -17.00 12.05 2.74
CA LYS A 155 -18.28 11.57 2.19
C LYS A 155 -18.15 10.30 1.32
N ASN A 156 -16.96 10.02 0.80
CA ASN A 156 -16.63 8.89 -0.07
C ASN A 156 -16.03 7.71 0.73
N GLY A 157 -15.74 7.89 2.03
CA GLY A 157 -15.10 6.87 2.86
C GLY A 157 -13.56 6.94 2.85
N THR A 158 -12.97 8.00 2.28
CA THR A 158 -11.52 8.24 2.34
C THR A 158 -11.14 8.71 3.74
N VAL A 159 -10.08 8.14 4.31
CA VAL A 159 -9.50 8.54 5.60
C VAL A 159 -8.58 9.75 5.41
#